data_AF-A0A3B9WZI9-F1
#
_entry.id   AF-A0A3B9WZI9-F1
#
_cell.length_a   1.000
_cell.length_b   1.000
_cell.length_c   1.000
_cell.angle_alpha   90.00
_cell.angle_beta   90.00
_cell.angle_gamma   90.00
#
_symmetry.space_group_name_H-M   'P 1'
#
loop_
_entity.id
_entity.type
_entity.pdbx_description
1 polymer ?
#
loop_
_entity_poly.entity_id
_entity_poly.type
_entity_poly.pdbx_seq_one_letter_code
_entity_poly.pdbx_strand_id
1 'polypeptide(L)'
;MLGDIGYPGPITSYQSEPLPPAEEPSQPDVASNRMPVELGYAETFAILSQSGITDVYPSNVTGDVGTSPITGAALLLSCSEVTGNVYTVNAAGPLPCTTTDAPFLTAAVGDMGYAYTNAAGRVSPDVTELAAGTIGGLTIEPGLYKWSSGILIDQSLTLDAKGNPNAVWIFQIAGTLTQASYTEVILTGGAQNKNIFWQVAGAVTIGTYAHFEGIVLAKTMVAVNTGASVNGRLLAQTAVTLQMNTITQPANSVNNSTPVEPTGNQNDIDPVSGPQPE
;
A
#
# COMPACT_ATOMS: atom_id res chain seq x y z
N MET A 1 77.15 -53.10 -21.37
CA MET A 1 76.65 -52.98 -19.99
C MET A 1 75.29 -52.32 -20.06
N LEU A 2 74.26 -53.04 -19.64
CA LEU A 2 72.86 -52.64 -19.65
C LEU A 2 72.62 -51.58 -18.57
N GLY A 3 71.92 -50.50 -18.91
CA GLY A 3 71.40 -49.51 -17.97
C GLY A 3 69.89 -49.63 -17.93
N ASP A 4 69.39 -50.06 -16.78
CA ASP A 4 68.00 -50.43 -16.47
C ASP A 4 67.07 -49.20 -16.49
N ILE A 5 65.92 -49.32 -17.17
CA ILE A 5 64.90 -48.26 -17.27
C ILE A 5 63.81 -48.51 -16.22
N GLY A 6 63.86 -47.73 -15.13
CA GLY A 6 62.85 -47.78 -14.07
C GLY A 6 61.47 -47.32 -14.55
N TYR A 7 60.48 -48.20 -14.42
CA TYR A 7 59.07 -47.93 -14.66
C TYR A 7 58.49 -46.98 -13.58
N PRO A 8 57.69 -45.96 -13.94
CA PRO A 8 56.92 -45.21 -12.96
C PRO A 8 55.74 -46.04 -12.43
N GLY A 9 55.52 -45.96 -11.12
CA GLY A 9 54.44 -46.67 -10.40
C GLY A 9 53.02 -46.23 -10.79
N PRO A 10 51.99 -46.95 -10.31
CA PRO A 10 50.62 -46.76 -10.73
C PRO A 10 50.09 -45.37 -10.35
N ILE A 11 49.50 -44.69 -11.34
CA ILE A 11 48.72 -43.48 -11.16
C ILE A 11 47.47 -43.78 -10.33
N THR A 12 47.35 -43.13 -9.17
CA THR A 12 46.11 -43.11 -8.39
C THR A 12 45.05 -42.34 -9.18
N SER A 13 43.96 -43.00 -9.57
CA SER A 13 42.79 -42.37 -10.16
C SER A 13 42.17 -41.38 -9.17
N TYR A 14 42.15 -40.09 -9.51
CA TYR A 14 41.29 -39.13 -8.83
C TYR A 14 39.85 -39.48 -9.24
N GLN A 15 39.05 -39.99 -8.29
CA GLN A 15 37.60 -40.02 -8.49
C GLN A 15 37.09 -38.58 -8.44
N SER A 16 36.42 -38.15 -9.50
CA SER A 16 35.65 -36.92 -9.51
C SER A 16 34.44 -37.11 -8.59
N GLU A 17 34.37 -36.35 -7.50
CA GLU A 17 33.14 -36.22 -6.74
C GLU A 17 32.07 -35.55 -7.63
N PRO A 18 30.81 -36.01 -7.62
CA PRO A 18 29.75 -35.33 -8.35
C PRO A 18 29.59 -33.92 -7.81
N LEU A 19 29.51 -32.93 -8.71
CA LEU A 19 29.12 -31.58 -8.34
C LEU A 19 27.77 -31.63 -7.60
N PRO A 20 27.58 -30.89 -6.50
CA PRO A 20 26.27 -30.77 -5.88
C PRO A 20 25.27 -30.26 -6.94
N PRO A 21 23.99 -30.69 -6.89
CA PRO A 21 22.98 -30.17 -7.79
C PRO A 21 22.99 -28.65 -7.74
N ALA A 22 22.93 -28.00 -8.92
CA ALA A 22 22.71 -26.56 -8.98
C ALA A 22 21.47 -26.23 -8.16
N GLU A 23 21.60 -25.29 -7.22
CA GLU A 23 20.47 -24.80 -6.44
C GLU A 23 19.42 -24.26 -7.43
N GLU A 24 18.24 -24.90 -7.46
CA GLU A 24 17.12 -24.45 -8.26
C GLU A 24 16.82 -23.00 -7.87
N PRO A 25 16.70 -22.05 -8.84
CA PRO A 25 16.44 -20.66 -8.49
C PRO A 25 15.18 -20.63 -7.63
N SER A 26 15.31 -20.14 -6.38
CA SER A 26 14.22 -20.07 -5.41
C SER A 26 12.97 -19.52 -6.10
N GLN A 27 11.94 -20.36 -6.25
CA GLN A 27 10.65 -19.88 -6.73
C GLN A 27 10.24 -18.68 -5.87
N PRO A 28 9.72 -17.58 -6.46
CA PRO A 28 9.21 -16.47 -5.66
C PRO A 28 8.19 -17.03 -4.68
N ASP A 29 8.45 -16.84 -3.38
CA ASP A 29 7.63 -17.40 -2.31
C ASP A 29 6.18 -16.94 -2.48
N VAL A 30 5.27 -17.89 -2.70
CA VAL A 30 3.84 -17.64 -2.89
C VAL A 30 3.26 -16.88 -1.69
N ALA A 31 3.85 -17.02 -0.50
CA ALA A 31 3.44 -16.29 0.70
C ALA A 31 3.68 -14.77 0.60
N SER A 32 4.78 -14.34 -0.04
CA SER A 32 5.09 -12.91 -0.22
C SER A 32 4.08 -12.19 -1.11
N ASN A 33 3.48 -12.89 -2.08
CA ASN A 33 2.56 -12.28 -3.04
C ASN A 33 1.23 -11.85 -2.42
N ARG A 34 0.93 -12.29 -1.19
CA ARG A 34 -0.30 -11.94 -0.45
C ARG A 34 -0.04 -11.03 0.75
N MET A 35 1.21 -10.61 0.97
CA MET A 35 1.52 -9.60 1.98
C MET A 35 0.97 -8.22 1.59
N PRO A 36 0.67 -7.34 2.55
CA PRO A 36 0.35 -5.95 2.27
C PRO A 36 1.37 -5.28 1.35
N VAL A 37 0.93 -4.28 0.58
CA VAL A 37 1.84 -3.48 -0.26
C VAL A 37 2.43 -2.38 0.61
N GLU A 38 3.74 -2.38 0.79
CA GLU A 38 4.46 -1.32 1.50
C GLU A 38 4.35 0.00 0.73
N LEU A 39 3.88 1.05 1.42
CA LEU A 39 3.66 2.37 0.83
C LEU A 39 4.80 3.37 1.11
N GLY A 40 5.73 3.03 2.02
CA GLY A 40 6.79 3.94 2.45
C GLY A 40 6.22 5.30 2.89
N TYR A 41 6.87 6.39 2.53
CA TYR A 41 6.40 7.74 2.85
C TYR A 41 5.04 8.09 2.23
N ALA A 42 4.60 7.41 1.17
CA ALA A 42 3.25 7.62 0.63
C ALA A 42 2.14 7.22 1.62
N GLU A 43 2.45 6.42 2.65
CA GLU A 43 1.50 6.07 3.72
C GLU A 43 1.11 7.27 4.60
N THR A 44 1.77 8.41 4.48
CA THR A 44 1.41 9.60 5.25
C THR A 44 0.23 10.36 4.62
N PHE A 45 -0.03 10.14 3.33
CA PHE A 45 -0.98 10.93 2.54
C PHE A 45 -2.35 10.27 2.40
N ALA A 46 -3.41 11.07 2.56
CA ALA A 46 -4.74 10.76 2.04
C ALA A 46 -4.77 10.92 0.51
N ILE A 47 -4.10 11.95 -0.02
CA ILE A 47 -4.04 12.24 -1.46
C ILE A 47 -2.62 12.62 -1.85
N LEU A 48 -2.03 11.88 -2.78
CA LEU A 48 -0.73 12.19 -3.37
C LEU A 48 -0.83 12.11 -4.88
N SER A 49 -0.40 13.17 -5.58
CA SER A 49 -0.47 13.25 -7.04
C SER A 49 0.84 13.73 -7.66
N GLN A 50 1.03 13.51 -8.97
CA GLN A 50 2.20 14.06 -9.69
C GLN A 50 1.90 15.32 -10.49
N SER A 51 0.65 15.51 -10.92
CA SER A 51 0.25 16.58 -11.83
C SER A 51 -0.91 17.44 -11.33
N GLY A 52 -1.18 17.42 -10.02
CA GLY A 52 -2.10 18.35 -9.38
C GLY A 52 -3.33 17.69 -8.76
N ILE A 53 -3.97 18.44 -7.89
CA ILE A 53 -5.21 18.07 -7.20
C ILE A 53 -6.21 19.18 -7.50
N THR A 54 -7.30 18.85 -8.19
CA THR A 54 -8.39 19.80 -8.45
C THR A 54 -9.59 19.49 -7.58
N ASP A 55 -10.40 20.50 -7.27
CA ASP A 55 -11.58 20.33 -6.45
C ASP A 55 -12.75 21.21 -6.92
N VAL A 56 -13.98 20.70 -6.75
CA VAL A 56 -15.21 21.49 -6.72
C VAL A 56 -15.68 21.57 -5.27
N TYR A 57 -15.55 22.76 -4.69
CA TYR A 57 -15.77 23.04 -3.27
C TYR A 57 -17.22 22.80 -2.79
N PRO A 58 -17.46 22.34 -1.55
CA PRO A 58 -16.48 21.92 -0.55
C PRO A 58 -16.27 20.40 -0.50
N SER A 59 -15.01 19.96 -0.59
CA SER A 59 -14.57 18.64 -0.14
C SER A 59 -14.14 18.65 1.34
N ASN A 60 -13.99 17.48 1.95
CA ASN A 60 -13.45 17.30 3.29
C ASN A 60 -12.45 16.14 3.29
N VAL A 61 -11.18 16.45 3.48
CA VAL A 61 -10.05 15.52 3.46
C VAL A 61 -9.47 15.41 4.87
N THR A 62 -9.47 14.20 5.43
CA THR A 62 -8.82 13.88 6.70
C THR A 62 -7.54 13.09 6.42
N GLY A 63 -6.40 13.73 6.64
CA GLY A 63 -5.07 13.24 6.29
C GLY A 63 -4.29 14.22 5.40
N ASP A 64 -3.00 13.95 5.22
CA ASP A 64 -2.11 14.86 4.50
C ASP A 64 -2.37 14.81 2.99
N VAL A 65 -2.16 15.94 2.31
CA VAL A 65 -2.26 16.04 0.84
C VAL A 65 -0.98 16.59 0.24
N GLY A 66 -0.64 16.14 -0.96
CA GLY A 66 0.59 16.56 -1.63
C GLY A 66 0.57 16.41 -3.15
N THR A 67 1.37 17.25 -3.81
CA THR A 67 1.61 17.13 -5.25
C THR A 67 3.07 17.38 -5.59
N SER A 68 3.67 16.51 -6.42
CA SER A 68 5.08 16.61 -6.84
C SER A 68 5.36 15.75 -8.08
N PRO A 69 6.09 16.21 -9.10
CA PRO A 69 7.00 17.37 -9.08
C PRO A 69 6.36 18.70 -9.51
N ILE A 70 5.07 18.70 -9.87
CA ILE A 70 4.38 19.93 -10.29
C ILE A 70 4.38 20.99 -9.19
N THR A 71 4.38 22.26 -9.58
CA THR A 71 4.22 23.40 -8.67
C THR A 71 2.99 23.26 -7.78
N GLY A 72 3.08 23.72 -6.52
CA GLY A 72 1.94 23.67 -5.60
C GLY A 72 0.75 24.53 -6.04
N ALA A 73 0.92 25.43 -7.01
CA ALA A 73 -0.19 26.14 -7.67
C ALA A 73 -1.21 25.21 -8.36
N ALA A 74 -0.85 23.94 -8.63
CA ALA A 74 -1.75 22.93 -9.17
C ALA A 74 -2.53 22.16 -8.08
N LEU A 75 -2.34 22.48 -6.80
CA LEU A 75 -3.09 21.95 -5.66
C LEU A 75 -4.20 22.96 -5.32
N LEU A 76 -5.41 22.69 -5.79
CA LEU A 76 -6.56 23.60 -5.78
C LEU A 76 -7.58 23.31 -4.66
N LEU A 77 -7.17 22.62 -3.60
CA LEU A 77 -7.92 22.54 -2.35
C LEU A 77 -7.72 23.82 -1.54
N SER A 78 -8.76 24.27 -0.85
CA SER A 78 -8.63 25.30 0.17
C SER A 78 -8.15 24.71 1.51
N CYS A 79 -7.52 25.54 2.35
CA CYS A 79 -7.01 25.10 3.64
C CYS A 79 -8.09 24.56 4.59
N SER A 80 -9.34 25.03 4.46
CA SER A 80 -10.45 24.55 5.30
C SER A 80 -10.94 23.15 4.95
N GLU A 81 -10.57 22.64 3.78
CA GLU A 81 -10.99 21.31 3.31
C GLU A 81 -10.03 20.22 3.76
N VAL A 82 -8.88 20.57 4.35
CA VAL A 82 -7.85 19.61 4.74
C VAL A 82 -7.65 19.65 6.26
N THR A 83 -8.01 18.54 6.90
CA THR A 83 -7.61 18.23 8.28
C THR A 83 -6.33 17.40 8.21
N GLY A 84 -5.20 18.09 8.08
CA GLY A 84 -3.88 17.53 7.84
C GLY A 84 -2.91 18.59 7.34
N ASN A 85 -1.74 18.18 6.87
CA ASN A 85 -0.75 19.05 6.23
C ASN A 85 -0.98 19.13 4.72
N VAL A 86 -0.72 20.31 4.14
CA VAL A 86 -0.73 20.51 2.70
C VAL A 86 0.71 20.69 2.21
N TYR A 87 1.28 19.66 1.59
CA TYR A 87 2.66 19.67 1.14
C TYR A 87 2.79 20.12 -0.31
N THR A 88 3.75 21.01 -0.58
CA THR A 88 4.08 21.46 -1.94
C THR A 88 5.59 21.48 -2.17
N VAL A 89 6.01 21.44 -3.44
CA VAL A 89 7.43 21.47 -3.84
C VAL A 89 8.05 22.87 -3.80
N ASN A 90 7.24 23.93 -3.70
CA ASN A 90 7.69 25.32 -3.70
C ASN A 90 6.70 26.21 -2.90
N ALA A 91 6.97 27.50 -2.81
CA ALA A 91 6.14 28.43 -2.03
C ALA A 91 4.75 28.70 -2.64
N ALA A 92 4.44 28.18 -3.84
CA ALA A 92 3.11 28.30 -4.41
C ALA A 92 2.18 27.21 -3.85
N GLY A 93 0.90 27.52 -3.69
CA GLY A 93 -0.11 26.61 -3.12
C GLY A 93 -1.15 27.35 -2.30
N PRO A 94 -2.06 26.61 -1.63
CA PRO A 94 -3.08 27.21 -0.79
C PRO A 94 -2.50 27.83 0.47
N LEU A 95 -2.74 29.13 0.66
CA LEU A 95 -2.31 29.87 1.84
C LEU A 95 -3.45 29.96 2.86
N PRO A 96 -3.15 30.00 4.17
CA PRO A 96 -1.83 30.03 4.80
C PRO A 96 -1.26 28.65 5.19
N CYS A 97 -1.93 27.54 4.83
CA CYS A 97 -1.63 26.20 5.35
C CYS A 97 -0.55 25.41 4.58
N THR A 98 -0.01 25.95 3.48
CA THR A 98 1.02 25.27 2.69
C THR A 98 2.31 25.07 3.49
N THR A 99 2.80 23.83 3.49
CA THR A 99 4.13 23.42 3.96
C THR A 99 5.01 23.06 2.77
N THR A 100 6.08 23.82 2.54
CA THR A 100 7.03 23.52 1.45
C THR A 100 8.06 22.49 1.91
N ASP A 101 8.01 21.29 1.35
CA ASP A 101 8.97 20.21 1.62
C ASP A 101 9.19 19.32 0.38
N ALA A 102 9.99 19.81 -0.56
CA ALA A 102 10.27 19.11 -1.82
C ALA A 102 11.01 17.76 -1.64
N PRO A 103 12.03 17.63 -0.76
CA PRO A 103 12.68 16.34 -0.51
C PRO A 103 11.71 15.27 0.00
N PHE A 104 10.83 15.62 0.95
CA PHE A 104 9.82 14.70 1.48
C PHE A 104 8.85 14.25 0.38
N LEU A 105 8.31 15.19 -0.39
CA LEU A 105 7.42 14.86 -1.51
C LEU A 105 8.09 14.01 -2.59
N THR A 106 9.38 14.25 -2.87
CA THR A 106 10.15 13.43 -3.82
C THR A 106 10.25 11.99 -3.34
N ALA A 107 10.52 11.78 -2.04
CA ALA A 107 10.56 10.44 -1.45
C ALA A 107 9.16 9.78 -1.48
N ALA A 108 8.11 10.49 -1.06
CA ALA A 108 6.75 9.97 -1.05
C ALA A 108 6.25 9.59 -2.45
N VAL A 109 6.53 10.40 -3.47
CA VAL A 109 6.17 10.08 -4.86
C VAL A 109 7.00 8.91 -5.40
N GLY A 110 8.27 8.80 -5.00
CA GLY A 110 9.10 7.62 -5.28
C GLY A 110 8.50 6.34 -4.70
N ASP A 111 8.14 6.37 -3.42
CA ASP A 111 7.54 5.22 -2.71
C ASP A 111 6.16 4.86 -3.27
N MET A 112 5.34 5.84 -3.68
CA MET A 112 4.11 5.58 -4.44
C MET A 112 4.40 4.82 -5.75
N GLY A 113 5.46 5.22 -6.47
CA GLY A 113 5.91 4.52 -7.67
C GLY A 113 6.34 3.09 -7.39
N TYR A 114 7.12 2.88 -6.32
CA TYR A 114 7.54 1.55 -5.87
C TYR A 114 6.35 0.69 -5.47
N ALA A 115 5.42 1.20 -4.67
CA ALA A 115 4.19 0.51 -4.27
C ALA A 115 3.35 0.09 -5.48
N TYR A 116 3.18 0.98 -6.46
CA TYR A 116 2.51 0.65 -7.73
C TYR A 116 3.20 -0.53 -8.43
N THR A 117 4.53 -0.47 -8.60
CA THR A 117 5.27 -1.54 -9.28
C THR A 117 5.28 -2.85 -8.50
N ASN A 118 5.31 -2.78 -7.16
CA ASN A 118 5.22 -3.93 -6.28
C ASN A 118 3.86 -4.62 -6.40
N ALA A 119 2.76 -3.87 -6.33
CA ALA A 119 1.42 -4.40 -6.50
C ALA A 119 1.19 -4.98 -7.91
N ALA A 120 1.64 -4.29 -8.96
CA ALA A 120 1.54 -4.75 -10.35
C ALA A 120 2.42 -5.98 -10.64
N GLY A 121 3.54 -6.11 -9.91
CA GLY A 121 4.54 -7.16 -10.08
C GLY A 121 4.25 -8.44 -9.30
N ARG A 122 3.21 -8.48 -8.45
CA ARG A 122 2.81 -9.72 -7.76
C ARG A 122 2.47 -10.79 -8.80
N VAL A 123 2.94 -12.02 -8.57
CA VAL A 123 2.78 -13.15 -9.49
C VAL A 123 1.82 -14.20 -8.93
N SER A 124 1.43 -15.15 -9.78
CA SER A 124 0.52 -16.25 -9.43
C SER A 124 -0.79 -15.76 -8.81
N PRO A 125 -1.64 -15.02 -9.56
CA PRO A 125 -2.94 -14.58 -9.07
C PRO A 125 -3.82 -15.77 -8.66
N ASP A 126 -4.60 -15.61 -7.59
CA ASP A 126 -5.59 -16.62 -7.16
C ASP A 126 -6.71 -16.72 -8.20
N VAL A 127 -7.11 -15.58 -8.76
CA VAL A 127 -8.18 -15.50 -9.75
C VAL A 127 -7.78 -14.54 -10.87
N THR A 128 -7.97 -14.98 -12.11
CA THR A 128 -7.81 -14.15 -13.30
C THR A 128 -9.15 -13.94 -13.99
N GLU A 129 -9.39 -12.73 -14.47
CA GLU A 129 -10.55 -12.36 -15.28
C GLU A 129 -11.90 -12.65 -14.59
N LEU A 130 -11.94 -12.50 -13.25
CA LEU A 130 -13.16 -12.71 -12.47
C LEU A 130 -14.32 -11.88 -13.05
N ALA A 131 -15.43 -12.57 -13.32
CA ALA A 131 -16.65 -12.01 -13.89
C ALA A 131 -16.42 -11.15 -15.16
N ALA A 132 -15.39 -11.47 -15.94
CA ALA A 132 -15.00 -10.73 -17.13
C ALA A 132 -14.86 -9.20 -16.91
N GLY A 133 -14.52 -8.81 -15.68
CA GLY A 133 -14.31 -7.41 -15.28
C GLY A 133 -15.56 -6.70 -14.71
N THR A 134 -16.75 -7.29 -14.72
CA THR A 134 -17.92 -6.69 -14.03
C THR A 134 -18.12 -7.36 -12.69
N ILE A 135 -17.61 -6.73 -11.62
CA ILE A 135 -17.50 -7.37 -10.29
C ILE A 135 -18.55 -6.87 -9.28
N GLY A 136 -19.43 -5.95 -9.69
CA GLY A 136 -20.53 -5.49 -8.84
C GLY A 136 -21.44 -6.65 -8.42
N GLY A 137 -21.95 -6.59 -7.18
CA GLY A 137 -22.82 -7.62 -6.61
C GLY A 137 -22.10 -8.88 -6.12
N LEU A 138 -20.78 -8.97 -6.29
CA LEU A 138 -19.99 -10.08 -5.78
C LEU A 138 -19.62 -9.91 -4.31
N THR A 139 -19.34 -11.04 -3.65
CA THR A 139 -18.55 -11.09 -2.42
C THR A 139 -17.19 -11.69 -2.75
N ILE A 140 -16.12 -10.94 -2.48
CA ILE A 140 -14.75 -11.30 -2.85
C ILE A 140 -13.96 -11.60 -1.57
N GLU A 141 -13.38 -12.80 -1.53
CA GLU A 141 -12.50 -13.27 -0.46
C GLU A 141 -11.07 -12.71 -0.62
N PRO A 142 -10.23 -12.73 0.43
CA PRO A 142 -8.87 -12.20 0.38
C PRO A 142 -8.04 -12.90 -0.70
N GLY A 143 -7.20 -12.15 -1.41
CA GLY A 143 -6.38 -12.72 -2.48
C GLY A 143 -5.79 -11.72 -3.46
N LEU A 144 -5.04 -12.27 -4.42
CA LEU A 144 -4.51 -11.56 -5.58
C LEU A 144 -5.40 -11.83 -6.79
N TYR A 145 -5.97 -10.76 -7.33
CA TYR A 145 -6.88 -10.80 -8.46
C TYR A 145 -6.28 -10.04 -9.64
N LYS A 146 -6.46 -10.54 -10.85
CA LYS A 146 -5.87 -9.94 -12.05
C LYS A 146 -6.86 -9.87 -13.21
N TRP A 147 -6.89 -8.71 -13.86
CA TRP A 147 -7.57 -8.49 -15.13
C TRP A 147 -6.62 -7.86 -16.15
N SER A 148 -6.66 -8.38 -17.38
CA SER A 148 -6.01 -7.79 -18.55
C SER A 148 -6.84 -6.65 -19.17
N SER A 149 -8.08 -6.48 -18.73
CA SER A 149 -9.02 -5.42 -19.11
C SER A 149 -9.25 -4.42 -17.96
N GLY A 150 -10.17 -3.49 -18.17
CA GLY A 150 -10.71 -2.65 -17.09
C GLY A 150 -11.82 -3.39 -16.32
N ILE A 151 -12.14 -2.87 -15.13
CA ILE A 151 -13.21 -3.39 -14.29
C ILE A 151 -14.31 -2.36 -14.01
N LEU A 152 -15.51 -2.87 -13.76
CA LEU A 152 -16.73 -2.14 -13.46
C LEU A 152 -17.35 -2.66 -12.17
N ILE A 153 -17.64 -1.75 -11.25
CA ILE A 153 -18.46 -1.97 -10.05
C ILE A 153 -19.80 -1.28 -10.31
N ASP A 154 -20.74 -1.98 -10.96
CA ASP A 154 -22.08 -1.48 -11.34
C ASP A 154 -23.15 -1.67 -10.25
N GLN A 155 -22.86 -2.54 -9.29
CA GLN A 155 -23.61 -2.78 -8.05
C GLN A 155 -22.64 -2.82 -6.88
N SER A 156 -23.14 -2.69 -5.64
CA SER A 156 -22.27 -2.74 -4.45
C SER A 156 -21.48 -4.06 -4.39
N LEU A 157 -20.18 -3.93 -4.09
CA LEU A 157 -19.21 -5.01 -4.01
C LEU A 157 -18.90 -5.28 -2.54
N THR A 158 -18.88 -6.54 -2.11
CA THR A 158 -18.49 -6.90 -0.73
C THR A 158 -17.09 -7.50 -0.71
N LEU A 159 -16.22 -7.03 0.19
CA LEU A 159 -14.94 -7.65 0.52
C LEU A 159 -15.07 -8.29 1.91
N ASP A 160 -14.96 -9.61 1.97
CA ASP A 160 -15.20 -10.39 3.19
C ASP A 160 -13.91 -11.03 3.68
N ALA A 161 -13.43 -10.57 4.83
CA ALA A 161 -12.20 -11.10 5.43
C ALA A 161 -12.34 -12.48 6.08
N LYS A 162 -13.55 -13.07 6.12
CA LYS A 162 -13.82 -14.39 6.72
C LYS A 162 -13.32 -14.52 8.16
N GLY A 163 -13.35 -13.41 8.91
CA GLY A 163 -12.88 -13.35 10.31
C GLY A 163 -11.40 -13.05 10.48
N ASN A 164 -10.64 -12.84 9.39
CA ASN A 164 -9.21 -12.51 9.46
C ASN A 164 -8.96 -10.99 9.30
N PRO A 165 -8.72 -10.22 10.38
CA PRO A 165 -8.48 -8.78 10.26
C PRO A 165 -7.21 -8.43 9.48
N ASN A 166 -6.29 -9.36 9.30
CA ASN A 166 -5.06 -9.18 8.52
C ASN A 166 -5.22 -9.67 7.07
N ALA A 167 -6.44 -9.96 6.63
CA ALA A 167 -6.75 -10.30 5.24
C ALA A 167 -6.31 -9.17 4.30
N VAL A 168 -5.77 -9.56 3.14
CA VAL A 168 -5.25 -8.65 2.12
C VAL A 168 -5.94 -8.91 0.79
N TRP A 169 -6.28 -7.83 0.09
CA TRP A 169 -6.73 -7.85 -1.30
C TRP A 169 -5.77 -7.04 -2.15
N ILE A 170 -5.33 -7.61 -3.27
CA ILE A 170 -4.58 -6.89 -4.28
C ILE A 170 -5.28 -7.11 -5.61
N PHE A 171 -5.78 -6.03 -6.19
CA PHE A 171 -6.43 -6.01 -7.48
C PHE A 171 -5.46 -5.43 -8.53
N GLN A 172 -5.02 -6.24 -9.48
CA GLN A 172 -4.20 -5.83 -10.61
C GLN A 172 -5.08 -5.60 -11.84
N ILE A 173 -5.24 -4.34 -12.24
CA ILE A 173 -6.16 -3.94 -13.31
C ILE A 173 -5.36 -3.27 -14.42
N ALA A 174 -5.25 -3.92 -15.57
CA ALA A 174 -4.51 -3.38 -16.72
C ALA A 174 -5.27 -2.28 -17.48
N GLY A 175 -6.61 -2.21 -17.33
CA GLY A 175 -7.44 -1.14 -17.86
C GLY A 175 -7.84 -0.09 -16.83
N THR A 176 -9.04 0.47 -16.99
CA THR A 176 -9.65 1.43 -16.06
C THR A 176 -10.37 0.73 -14.91
N LEU A 177 -10.60 1.45 -13.81
CA LEU A 177 -11.53 1.07 -12.75
C LEU A 177 -12.68 2.08 -12.75
N THR A 178 -13.90 1.61 -12.94
CA THR A 178 -15.10 2.44 -12.86
C THR A 178 -16.04 1.92 -11.79
N GLN A 179 -16.43 2.77 -10.85
CA GLN A 179 -17.50 2.51 -9.89
C GLN A 179 -18.72 3.34 -10.26
N ALA A 180 -19.88 2.71 -10.39
CA ALA A 180 -21.14 3.39 -10.69
C ALA A 180 -21.61 4.24 -9.50
N SER A 181 -22.41 5.26 -9.80
CA SER A 181 -23.04 6.10 -8.78
C SER A 181 -23.89 5.30 -7.80
N TYR A 182 -23.97 5.76 -6.55
CA TYR A 182 -24.76 5.13 -5.47
C TYR A 182 -24.42 3.66 -5.15
N THR A 183 -23.23 3.19 -5.55
CA THR A 183 -22.74 1.87 -5.17
C THR A 183 -21.72 1.98 -4.04
N GLU A 184 -21.51 0.89 -3.31
CA GLU A 184 -20.59 0.84 -2.18
C GLU A 184 -19.60 -0.32 -2.32
N VAL A 185 -18.35 -0.10 -1.90
CA VAL A 185 -17.45 -1.19 -1.54
C VAL A 185 -17.64 -1.44 -0.04
N ILE A 186 -18.18 -2.60 0.30
CA ILE A 186 -18.60 -2.96 1.66
C ILE A 186 -17.57 -3.88 2.29
N LEU A 187 -17.08 -3.53 3.48
CA LEU A 187 -16.13 -4.34 4.23
C LEU A 187 -16.86 -5.22 5.26
N THR A 188 -16.59 -6.52 5.25
CA THR A 188 -17.18 -7.48 6.18
C THR A 188 -16.14 -8.46 6.72
N GLY A 189 -16.53 -9.26 7.73
CA GLY A 189 -15.66 -10.28 8.30
C GLY A 189 -14.41 -9.74 9.01
N GLY A 190 -14.34 -8.44 9.31
CA GLY A 190 -13.15 -7.79 9.88
C GLY A 190 -12.19 -7.19 8.85
N ALA A 191 -12.58 -7.10 7.57
CA ALA A 191 -11.78 -6.46 6.54
C ALA A 191 -11.39 -5.02 6.92
N GLN A 192 -10.13 -4.66 6.68
CA GLN A 192 -9.60 -3.33 6.93
C GLN A 192 -9.16 -2.69 5.60
N ASN A 193 -9.61 -1.47 5.35
CA ASN A 193 -9.29 -0.72 4.13
C ASN A 193 -7.80 -0.51 3.87
N LYS A 194 -6.98 -0.38 4.91
CA LYS A 194 -5.50 -0.32 4.77
C LYS A 194 -4.87 -1.58 4.16
N ASN A 195 -5.60 -2.70 4.09
CA ASN A 195 -5.12 -3.96 3.52
C ASN A 195 -5.73 -4.24 2.12
N ILE A 196 -6.41 -3.27 1.51
CA ILE A 196 -7.05 -3.39 0.20
C ILE A 196 -6.32 -2.48 -0.78
N PHE A 197 -5.72 -3.07 -1.81
CA PHE A 197 -4.88 -2.35 -2.77
C PHE A 197 -5.44 -2.48 -4.18
N TRP A 198 -5.73 -1.34 -4.81
CA TRP A 198 -6.24 -1.24 -6.17
C TRP A 198 -5.13 -0.69 -7.07
N GLN A 199 -4.38 -1.57 -7.72
CA GLN A 199 -3.40 -1.18 -8.73
C GLN A 199 -4.12 -1.04 -10.09
N VAL A 200 -4.16 0.17 -10.62
CA VAL A 200 -4.89 0.48 -11.87
C VAL A 200 -3.97 1.14 -12.88
N ALA A 201 -3.79 0.51 -14.03
CA ALA A 201 -2.93 1.04 -15.09
C ALA A 201 -3.61 2.12 -15.95
N GLY A 202 -4.94 2.11 -16.01
CA GLY A 202 -5.76 3.18 -16.58
C GLY A 202 -6.17 4.25 -15.56
N ALA A 203 -7.26 4.95 -15.87
CA ALA A 203 -7.89 5.91 -14.97
C ALA A 203 -8.84 5.20 -13.98
N VAL A 204 -9.01 5.83 -12.83
CA VAL A 204 -10.01 5.45 -11.82
C VAL A 204 -11.13 6.48 -11.84
N THR A 205 -12.39 6.03 -11.90
CA THR A 205 -13.57 6.89 -11.82
C THR A 205 -14.52 6.35 -10.75
N ILE A 206 -14.72 7.14 -9.70
CA ILE A 206 -15.68 6.85 -8.63
C ILE A 206 -16.93 7.68 -8.89
N GLY A 207 -18.06 7.01 -9.12
CA GLY A 207 -19.34 7.62 -9.46
C GLY A 207 -19.90 8.51 -8.35
N THR A 208 -20.89 9.34 -8.69
CA THR A 208 -21.51 10.27 -7.74
C THR A 208 -22.14 9.53 -6.56
N TYR A 209 -21.97 10.05 -5.35
CA TYR A 209 -22.53 9.46 -4.12
C TYR A 209 -22.15 7.99 -3.89
N ALA A 210 -21.10 7.49 -4.54
CA ALA A 210 -20.57 6.17 -4.27
C ALA A 210 -19.71 6.17 -2.99
N HIS A 211 -19.54 5.00 -2.40
CA HIS A 211 -18.61 4.79 -1.29
C HIS A 211 -17.50 3.82 -1.71
N PHE A 212 -16.24 4.20 -1.52
CA PHE A 212 -15.08 3.40 -1.90
C PHE A 212 -14.19 3.11 -0.71
N GLU A 213 -13.62 1.91 -0.68
CA GLU A 213 -12.75 1.42 0.39
C GLU A 213 -11.41 0.93 -0.18
N GLY A 214 -10.31 1.41 0.38
CA GLY A 214 -8.96 0.92 0.08
C GLY A 214 -7.99 1.94 -0.53
N ILE A 215 -6.80 1.45 -0.87
CA ILE A 215 -5.68 2.24 -1.34
C ILE A 215 -5.62 2.16 -2.86
N VAL A 216 -5.82 3.29 -3.53
CA VAL A 216 -5.73 3.41 -4.98
C VAL A 216 -4.30 3.75 -5.38
N LEU A 217 -3.67 2.86 -6.15
CA LEU A 217 -2.38 3.03 -6.81
C LEU A 217 -2.64 3.19 -8.31
N ALA A 218 -2.91 4.43 -8.75
CA ALA A 218 -3.28 4.73 -10.12
C ALA A 218 -2.08 5.19 -10.95
N LYS A 219 -1.91 4.59 -12.13
CA LYS A 219 -0.89 5.02 -13.12
C LYS A 219 -1.25 6.32 -13.79
N THR A 220 -2.54 6.65 -13.85
CA THR A 220 -3.04 7.89 -14.44
C THR A 220 -3.91 8.63 -13.43
N MET A 221 -5.03 9.20 -13.85
CA MET A 221 -5.85 10.06 -13.03
C MET A 221 -6.81 9.27 -12.14
N VAL A 222 -7.18 9.89 -11.01
CA VAL A 222 -8.29 9.45 -10.17
C VAL A 222 -9.35 10.54 -10.15
N ALA A 223 -10.53 10.26 -10.70
CA ALA A 223 -11.70 11.12 -10.61
C ALA A 223 -12.67 10.62 -9.54
N VAL A 224 -12.98 11.47 -8.57
CA VAL A 224 -13.98 11.25 -7.54
C VAL A 224 -15.12 12.23 -7.81
N ASN A 225 -16.26 11.71 -8.26
CA ASN A 225 -17.38 12.55 -8.68
C ASN A 225 -18.23 13.00 -7.49
N THR A 226 -19.12 13.96 -7.78
CA THR A 226 -19.96 14.67 -6.82
C THR A 226 -20.46 13.81 -5.65
N GLY A 227 -20.10 14.21 -4.42
CA GLY A 227 -20.66 13.65 -3.19
C GLY A 227 -20.21 12.23 -2.84
N ALA A 228 -19.31 11.63 -3.63
CA ALA A 228 -18.74 10.34 -3.28
C ALA A 228 -17.81 10.44 -2.06
N SER A 229 -17.59 9.30 -1.40
CA SER A 229 -16.71 9.19 -0.24
C SER A 229 -15.68 8.07 -0.42
N VAL A 230 -14.50 8.27 0.16
CA VAL A 230 -13.39 7.31 0.11
C VAL A 230 -12.80 7.15 1.50
N ASN A 231 -12.80 5.92 2.00
CA ASN A 231 -12.03 5.51 3.17
C ASN A 231 -10.78 4.79 2.67
N GLY A 232 -9.68 5.53 2.55
CA GLY A 232 -8.59 5.08 1.70
C GLY A 232 -7.56 6.13 1.39
N ARG A 233 -6.74 5.83 0.38
CA ARG A 233 -5.70 6.73 -0.13
C ARG A 233 -5.84 6.85 -1.64
N LEU A 234 -5.67 8.05 -2.17
CA LEU A 234 -5.67 8.33 -3.60
C LEU A 234 -4.25 8.67 -4.04
N LEU A 235 -3.51 7.67 -4.51
CA LEU A 235 -2.12 7.79 -4.93
C LEU A 235 -2.05 7.71 -6.46
N ALA A 236 -1.94 8.87 -7.12
CA ALA A 236 -2.06 9.01 -8.56
C ALA A 236 -0.76 9.49 -9.22
N GLN A 237 -0.28 8.79 -10.25
CA GLN A 237 0.87 9.24 -11.04
C GLN A 237 0.52 10.33 -12.06
N THR A 238 -0.74 10.79 -12.12
CA THR A 238 -1.07 12.09 -12.73
C THR A 238 -1.87 12.95 -11.75
N ALA A 239 -3.16 13.21 -12.02
CA ALA A 239 -3.98 14.13 -11.25
C ALA A 239 -5.03 13.41 -10.41
N VAL A 240 -5.43 14.03 -9.30
CA VAL A 240 -6.65 13.68 -8.57
C VAL A 240 -7.67 14.79 -8.75
N THR A 241 -8.91 14.46 -9.10
CA THR A 241 -9.98 15.45 -9.26
C THR A 241 -11.13 15.12 -8.32
N LEU A 242 -11.51 16.07 -7.47
CA LEU A 242 -12.58 15.95 -6.48
C LEU A 242 -13.77 16.83 -6.84
N GLN A 243 -14.95 16.43 -6.38
CA GLN A 243 -16.19 17.17 -6.43
C GLN A 243 -16.98 16.93 -5.15
N MET A 244 -16.92 17.87 -4.20
CA MET A 244 -17.68 17.82 -2.95
C MET A 244 -17.55 16.48 -2.21
N ASN A 245 -16.33 15.95 -2.09
CA ASN A 245 -16.08 14.59 -1.61
C ASN A 245 -15.66 14.54 -0.15
N THR A 246 -15.86 13.39 0.49
CA THR A 246 -15.23 13.09 1.79
C THR A 246 -14.15 12.05 1.60
N ILE A 247 -12.90 12.39 1.92
CA ILE A 247 -11.74 11.49 1.81
C ILE A 247 -11.14 11.31 3.20
N THR A 248 -11.07 10.08 3.69
CA THR A 248 -10.54 9.76 5.02
C THR A 248 -9.41 8.75 4.90
N GLN A 249 -8.22 9.16 5.32
CA GLN A 249 -7.06 8.27 5.40
C GLN A 249 -7.33 7.07 6.33
N PRO A 250 -6.89 5.84 5.99
CA PRO A 250 -7.02 4.69 6.86
C PRO A 250 -6.34 4.92 8.21
N ALA A 251 -6.97 4.45 9.29
CA ALA A 251 -6.33 4.45 10.60
C ALA A 251 -5.09 3.54 10.58
N ASN A 252 -3.93 4.12 10.88
CA ASN A 252 -2.72 3.33 11.14
C ASN A 252 -3.00 2.40 12.33
N SER A 253 -2.53 1.15 12.27
CA SER A 253 -2.58 0.28 13.45
C SER A 253 -1.80 0.97 14.57
N VAL A 254 -2.48 1.48 15.60
CA VAL A 254 -1.83 1.73 16.86
C VAL A 254 -1.44 0.38 17.43
N ASN A 255 -0.19 -0.04 17.19
CA ASN A 255 0.43 -1.04 18.03
C ASN A 255 0.51 -0.42 19.41
N ASN A 256 -0.48 -0.69 20.25
CA ASN A 256 -0.45 -0.32 21.66
C ASN A 256 0.62 -1.19 22.34
N SER A 257 1.89 -0.88 22.10
CA SER A 257 2.96 -1.30 22.98
C SER A 257 2.81 -0.45 24.23
N THR A 258 2.01 -0.94 25.18
CA THR A 258 2.10 -0.50 26.56
C THR A 258 3.58 -0.55 26.97
N PRO A 259 4.16 0.54 27.50
CA PRO A 259 5.49 0.46 28.10
C PRO A 259 5.47 -0.65 29.14
N VAL A 260 6.25 -1.71 28.93
CA VAL A 260 6.48 -2.71 29.97
C VAL A 260 7.28 -1.99 31.05
N GLU A 261 6.60 -1.65 32.14
CA GLU A 261 7.24 -1.19 33.36
C GLU A 261 8.18 -2.31 33.85
N PRO A 262 9.46 -2.02 34.15
CA PRO A 262 10.37 -3.05 34.65
C PRO A 262 9.92 -3.45 36.06
N THR A 263 9.33 -4.63 36.21
CA THR A 263 9.03 -5.21 37.53
C THR A 263 10.34 -5.51 38.25
N GLY A 264 10.59 -4.77 39.33
CA GLY A 264 11.68 -5.03 40.26
C GLY A 264 11.50 -6.39 40.93
N ASN A 265 12.56 -7.20 40.93
CA ASN A 265 12.61 -8.44 41.70
C ASN A 265 12.88 -8.10 43.17
N GLN A 266 11.84 -8.20 44.00
CA GLN A 266 11.96 -8.23 45.44
C GLN A 266 12.09 -9.68 45.90
N ASN A 267 13.32 -10.11 46.19
CA ASN A 267 13.57 -11.25 47.05
C ASN A 267 13.92 -10.74 48.43
N ASP A 268 12.97 -10.93 49.32
CA ASP A 268 12.93 -10.62 50.74
C ASP A 268 13.90 -11.52 51.53
N ILE A 269 14.71 -10.93 52.41
CA ILE A 269 15.26 -11.57 53.62
C ILE A 269 15.69 -10.47 54.60
N ASP A 270 14.76 -10.04 55.44
CA ASP A 270 15.05 -9.52 56.78
C ASP A 270 15.17 -10.72 57.76
N PRO A 271 16.06 -10.70 58.78
CA PRO A 271 15.71 -10.00 60.02
C PRO A 271 16.84 -9.38 60.89
N VAL A 272 16.48 -8.27 61.54
CA VAL A 272 16.74 -7.84 62.94
C VAL A 272 18.16 -7.51 63.43
N SER A 273 18.36 -6.24 63.87
CA SER A 273 18.88 -5.83 65.21
C SER A 273 19.42 -4.38 65.17
N GLY A 274 18.73 -3.38 65.75
CA GLY A 274 19.16 -2.74 67.01
C GLY A 274 19.49 -1.23 66.83
N PRO A 275 19.32 -0.35 67.83
CA PRO A 275 19.23 1.12 67.63
C PRO A 275 20.57 1.89 67.78
N GLN A 276 20.66 3.04 67.05
CA GLN A 276 21.33 4.39 67.25
C GLN A 276 22.51 4.58 68.26
N PRO A 277 23.25 5.72 68.35
CA PRO A 277 23.35 6.97 67.53
C PRO A 277 24.80 7.53 67.31
N GLU A 278 24.97 8.55 66.46
CA GLU A 278 25.48 9.92 66.77
C GLU A 278 25.28 10.85 65.56
#